data_AF-A0A0G4HU31-F1
#
_entry.id   AF-A0A0G4HU31-F1
#
_cell.length_a   1.000
_cell.length_b   1.000
_cell.length_c   1.000
_cell.angle_alpha   90.00
_cell.angle_beta   90.00
_cell.angle_gamma   90.00
#
_symmetry.space_group_name_H-M   'P 1'
#
loop_
_entity.id
_entity.type
_entity.pdbx_description
1 polymer ?
#
loop_
_entity_poly.entity_id
_entity_poly.type
_entity_poly.pdbx_seq_one_letter_code
_entity_poly.pdbx_strand_id
1 'polypeptide(L)'
;MDDFVVAAVVVGSGLATVSQLLGVCTVRARVSALRLATPEDTEQIAERKPSSQPADLRAFLCCFRYICCITCFSPVSDSYFERLTNMHRHATENNTSLGLVLFSSWLALTRCEERGGDCDPIARFGTVVAYTHLGCRLLHLLFYAIAIRQPYRALAFIASNISLGLLLRVTVMALTS
;
A
#
# COMPACT_ATOMS: atom_id res chain seq x y z
N MET A 1 9.82 22.33 7.81
CA MET A 1 8.83 21.37 8.38
C MET A 1 7.71 20.98 7.39
N ASP A 2 7.10 21.92 6.66
CA ASP A 2 5.94 21.66 5.79
C ASP A 2 6.17 20.58 4.72
N ASP A 3 7.35 20.55 4.10
CA ASP A 3 7.70 19.55 3.08
C ASP A 3 7.61 18.11 3.62
N PHE A 4 8.01 17.90 4.88
CA PHE A 4 7.93 16.59 5.52
C PHE A 4 6.49 16.19 5.79
N VAL A 5 5.64 17.13 6.22
CA VAL A 5 4.21 16.89 6.44
C VAL A 5 3.54 16.53 5.12
N VAL A 6 3.81 17.28 4.05
CA VAL A 6 3.29 16.97 2.70
C VAL A 6 3.75 15.58 2.28
N ALA A 7 5.03 15.25 2.45
CA ALA A 7 5.54 13.92 2.12
C ALA A 7 4.87 12.82 2.95
N ALA A 8 4.71 13.02 4.27
CA ALA A 8 4.04 12.06 5.15
C ALA A 8 2.58 11.83 4.75
N VAL A 9 1.85 12.90 4.40
CA VAL A 9 0.47 12.82 3.92
C VAL A 9 0.43 12.09 2.58
N VAL A 10 1.22 12.50 1.59
CA VAL A 10 1.21 11.90 0.23
C VAL A 10 1.61 10.43 0.28
N VAL A 11 2.66 10.09 1.03
CA VAL A 11 3.15 8.71 1.16
C VAL A 11 2.14 7.86 1.94
N GLY A 12 1.63 8.36 3.07
CA GLY A 12 0.65 7.66 3.90
C GLY A 12 -0.67 7.44 3.17
N SER A 13 -1.25 8.50 2.59
CA SER A 13 -2.52 8.41 1.85
C SER A 13 -2.38 7.59 0.58
N GLY A 14 -1.30 7.79 -0.19
CA GLY A 14 -1.05 7.05 -1.41
C GLY A 14 -0.99 5.54 -1.18
N LEU A 15 -0.24 5.10 -0.15
CA LEU A 15 -0.16 3.70 0.19
C LEU A 15 -1.46 3.16 0.80
N ALA A 16 -2.18 3.94 1.60
CA ALA A 16 -3.48 3.54 2.13
C ALA A 16 -4.49 3.31 0.99
N THR A 17 -4.56 4.22 0.02
CA THR A 17 -5.41 4.09 -1.17
C THR A 17 -5.03 2.84 -1.98
N VAL A 18 -3.74 2.59 -2.19
CA VAL A 18 -3.29 1.36 -2.88
C VAL A 18 -3.74 0.10 -2.12
N SER A 19 -3.57 0.04 -0.80
CA SER A 19 -4.01 -1.10 0.01
C SER A 19 -5.52 -1.32 -0.03
N GLN A 20 -6.32 -0.25 0.03
CA GLN A 20 -7.78 -0.33 -0.10
C GLN A 20 -8.19 -0.86 -1.48
N LEU A 21 -7.56 -0.36 -2.54
CA LEU A 21 -7.80 -0.85 -3.91
C LEU A 21 -7.44 -2.34 -4.06
N LEU A 22 -6.33 -2.78 -3.46
CA LEU A 22 -5.96 -4.19 -3.43
C LEU A 22 -7.00 -5.04 -2.67
N GLY A 23 -7.54 -4.52 -1.56
CA GLY A 23 -8.63 -5.17 -0.85
C GLY A 23 -9.88 -5.35 -1.73
N VAL A 24 -10.28 -4.29 -2.46
CA VAL A 24 -11.40 -4.35 -3.40
C VAL A 24 -11.16 -5.35 -4.53
N CYS A 25 -9.97 -5.33 -5.16
CA CYS A 25 -9.65 -6.31 -6.21
C CYS A 25 -9.63 -7.75 -5.63
N THR A 26 -9.20 -7.95 -4.36
CA THR A 26 -9.23 -9.26 -3.68
C THR A 26 -10.66 -9.77 -3.47
N VAL A 27 -11.55 -8.93 -2.94
CA VAL A 27 -12.96 -9.29 -2.74
C VAL A 27 -13.64 -9.61 -4.06
N ARG A 28 -13.39 -8.81 -5.11
CA ARG A 28 -13.94 -9.10 -6.44
C ARG A 28 -13.45 -10.43 -7.00
N ALA A 29 -12.16 -10.73 -6.88
CA ALA A 29 -11.61 -12.01 -7.31
C ALA A 29 -12.27 -13.21 -6.59
N ARG A 30 -12.59 -13.08 -5.29
CA ARG A 30 -13.34 -14.09 -4.53
C ARG A 30 -14.74 -14.32 -5.09
N VAL A 31 -15.50 -13.24 -5.26
CA VAL A 31 -16.87 -13.29 -5.76
C VAL A 31 -16.92 -13.87 -7.17
N SER A 32 -16.02 -13.44 -8.06
CA SER A 32 -15.94 -13.95 -9.44
C SER A 32 -15.52 -15.41 -9.52
N ALA A 33 -14.77 -15.91 -8.55
CA ALA A 33 -14.35 -17.32 -8.49
C ALA A 33 -15.36 -18.23 -7.77
N LEU A 34 -16.50 -17.72 -7.30
CA LEU A 34 -17.43 -18.42 -6.39
C LEU A 34 -16.71 -18.98 -5.14
N ARG A 35 -15.58 -18.38 -4.77
CA ARG A 35 -14.77 -18.77 -3.60
C ARG A 35 -15.09 -17.86 -2.46
N LEU A 36 -16.20 -18.19 -1.82
CA LEU A 36 -16.74 -17.45 -0.71
C LEU A 36 -16.12 -18.01 0.56
N ALA A 37 -15.68 -17.10 1.44
CA ALA A 37 -14.88 -17.49 2.60
C ALA A 37 -15.73 -18.19 3.67
N THR A 38 -17.05 -17.97 3.63
CA THR A 38 -18.02 -18.56 4.53
C THR A 38 -19.17 -19.24 3.76
N PRO A 39 -19.82 -20.24 4.36
CA PRO A 39 -21.04 -20.82 3.80
C PRO A 39 -22.18 -19.80 3.67
N GLU A 40 -22.26 -18.81 4.58
CA GLU A 40 -23.26 -17.73 4.56
C GLU A 40 -23.14 -16.84 3.31
N ASP A 41 -21.91 -16.51 2.90
CA ASP A 41 -21.64 -15.76 1.68
C ASP A 41 -22.14 -16.52 0.43
N THR A 42 -22.06 -17.86 0.47
CA THR A 42 -22.48 -18.76 -0.63
C THR A 42 -23.98 -18.79 -0.81
N GLU A 43 -24.73 -18.85 0.29
CA GLU A 43 -26.19 -18.80 0.27
C GLU A 43 -26.71 -17.45 -0.25
N GLN A 44 -26.14 -16.32 0.21
CA GLN A 44 -26.57 -14.99 -0.24
C GLN A 44 -26.31 -14.71 -1.73
N ILE A 45 -25.28 -15.31 -2.33
CA ILE A 45 -24.99 -15.16 -3.76
C ILE A 45 -25.84 -16.10 -4.60
N ALA A 46 -26.14 -17.32 -4.10
CA ALA A 46 -27.04 -18.25 -4.77
C ALA A 46 -28.47 -17.70 -4.91
N GLU A 47 -28.92 -16.87 -3.97
CA GLU A 47 -30.23 -16.19 -4.00
C GLU A 47 -30.28 -14.98 -4.94
N ARG A 48 -29.13 -14.41 -5.35
CA ARG A 48 -29.10 -13.31 -6.31
C ARG A 48 -29.35 -13.82 -7.73
N LYS A 49 -30.56 -13.62 -8.24
CA LYS A 49 -30.86 -13.68 -9.68
C LYS A 49 -29.82 -12.88 -10.48
N PRO A 50 -29.37 -13.36 -11.65
CA PRO A 50 -28.40 -12.65 -12.48
C PRO A 50 -29.02 -11.36 -13.02
N SER A 51 -28.93 -10.29 -12.25
CA SER A 51 -29.28 -8.96 -12.70
C SER A 51 -28.15 -8.44 -13.59
N SER A 52 -28.55 -7.84 -14.71
CA SER A 52 -27.69 -7.12 -15.65
C SER A 52 -26.82 -6.11 -14.90
N GLN A 53 -25.56 -6.46 -14.63
CA GLN A 53 -24.60 -5.51 -14.09
C GLN A 53 -24.46 -4.34 -15.08
N PRO A 54 -24.63 -3.07 -14.65
CA PRO A 54 -24.56 -1.93 -15.54
C PRO A 54 -23.13 -1.81 -16.11
N ALA A 55 -23.06 -1.57 -17.42
CA ALA A 55 -21.82 -1.40 -18.17
C ALA A 55 -20.90 -0.30 -17.60
N ASP A 56 -21.48 0.65 -16.86
CA ASP A 56 -20.76 1.75 -16.21
C ASP A 56 -19.87 1.30 -15.04
N LEU A 57 -20.23 0.22 -14.34
CA LEU A 57 -19.38 -0.35 -13.29
C LEU A 57 -18.13 -1.05 -13.89
N ARG A 58 -18.28 -1.64 -15.08
CA ARG A 58 -17.14 -2.18 -15.85
C ARG A 58 -16.25 -1.05 -16.37
N ALA A 59 -16.83 0.06 -16.84
CA ALA A 59 -16.08 1.21 -17.32
C ALA A 59 -15.30 1.93 -16.21
N PHE A 60 -15.89 2.09 -15.02
CA PHE A 60 -15.23 2.67 -13.85
C PHE A 60 -14.04 1.80 -13.37
N LEU A 61 -14.17 0.48 -13.47
CA LEU A 61 -13.10 -0.49 -13.21
C LEU A 61 -12.00 -0.50 -14.30
N CYS A 62 -12.37 -0.15 -15.52
CA CYS A 62 -11.47 -0.07 -16.66
C CYS A 62 -10.56 1.17 -16.62
N CYS A 63 -10.86 2.21 -15.82
CA CYS A 63 -9.98 3.37 -15.69
C CYS A 63 -8.76 3.12 -14.76
N PHE A 64 -8.79 2.13 -13.86
CA PHE A 64 -7.65 1.71 -13.02
C PHE A 64 -6.78 0.60 -13.67
N ARG A 65 -6.61 0.74 -14.98
CA ARG A 65 -6.57 -0.28 -16.05
C ARG A 65 -5.43 -1.32 -16.09
N TYR A 66 -4.48 -1.35 -15.16
CA TYR A 66 -3.39 -2.35 -15.24
C TYR A 66 -3.46 -3.42 -14.16
N ILE A 67 -3.61 -3.05 -12.89
CA ILE A 67 -3.62 -4.03 -11.79
C ILE A 67 -4.99 -4.74 -11.73
N CYS A 68 -6.09 -4.00 -11.79
CA CYS A 68 -7.42 -4.60 -11.65
C CYS A 68 -7.93 -5.23 -12.97
N CYS A 69 -7.46 -4.79 -14.16
CA CYS A 69 -7.80 -5.45 -15.44
C CYS A 69 -7.16 -6.83 -15.59
N ILE A 70 -5.94 -7.05 -15.08
CA ILE A 70 -5.34 -8.40 -15.03
C ILE A 70 -6.13 -9.28 -14.05
N THR A 71 -6.61 -8.73 -12.92
CA THR A 71 -7.40 -9.50 -11.93
C THR A 71 -8.80 -9.87 -12.41
N CYS A 72 -9.42 -9.06 -13.27
CA CYS A 72 -10.83 -9.22 -13.66
C CYS A 72 -11.05 -10.07 -14.92
N PHE A 73 -10.03 -10.28 -15.75
CA PHE A 73 -10.16 -10.99 -17.04
C PHE A 73 -9.38 -12.30 -17.13
N SER A 74 -8.53 -12.62 -16.14
CA SER A 74 -7.84 -13.92 -16.10
C SER A 74 -8.69 -14.94 -15.36
N PRO A 75 -8.83 -16.20 -15.85
CA PRO A 75 -9.45 -17.26 -15.06
C PRO A 75 -8.71 -17.35 -13.73
N VAL A 76 -9.44 -17.12 -12.63
CA VAL A 76 -8.85 -17.02 -11.29
C VAL A 76 -8.37 -18.40 -10.87
N SER A 77 -7.07 -18.67 -11.04
CA SER A 77 -6.42 -19.83 -10.43
C SER A 77 -6.21 -19.58 -8.94
N ASP A 78 -6.21 -20.65 -8.14
CA ASP A 78 -5.92 -20.63 -6.68
C ASP A 78 -4.64 -19.84 -6.39
N SER A 79 -3.61 -20.10 -7.20
CA SER A 79 -2.31 -19.44 -7.11
C SER A 79 -2.36 -17.93 -7.39
N TYR A 80 -3.34 -17.43 -8.15
CA TYR A 80 -3.53 -16.01 -8.37
C TYR A 80 -4.20 -15.34 -7.18
N PHE A 81 -5.21 -15.99 -6.61
CA PHE A 81 -5.92 -15.50 -5.44
C PHE A 81 -5.04 -15.45 -4.18
N GLU A 82 -4.23 -16.49 -3.94
CA GLU A 82 -3.23 -16.48 -2.86
C GLU A 82 -2.21 -15.37 -3.02
N ARG A 83 -1.77 -15.11 -4.27
CA ARG A 83 -0.87 -13.99 -4.59
C ARG A 83 -1.49 -12.65 -4.22
N LEU A 84 -2.74 -12.42 -4.63
CA LEU A 84 -3.44 -11.16 -4.37
C LEU A 84 -3.67 -10.93 -2.86
N THR A 85 -4.06 -11.98 -2.15
CA THR A 85 -4.25 -11.94 -0.68
C THR A 85 -2.92 -11.67 0.04
N ASN A 86 -1.83 -12.33 -0.36
CA ASN A 86 -0.51 -12.08 0.21
C ASN A 86 -0.02 -10.65 -0.08
N MET A 87 -0.26 -10.14 -1.28
CA MET A 87 0.09 -8.77 -1.63
C MET A 87 -0.68 -7.75 -0.77
N HIS A 88 -1.98 -7.96 -0.57
CA HIS A 88 -2.80 -7.12 0.32
C HIS A 88 -2.31 -7.19 1.77
N ARG A 89 -2.04 -8.38 2.30
CA ARG A 89 -1.50 -8.56 3.66
C ARG A 89 -0.19 -7.78 3.85
N HIS A 90 0.77 -7.93 2.94
CA HIS A 90 2.05 -7.23 3.01
C HIS A 90 1.90 -5.71 2.92
N ALA A 91 0.95 -5.22 2.11
CA ALA A 91 0.66 -3.80 2.01
C ALA A 91 0.07 -3.28 3.34
N THR A 92 -0.86 -4.01 3.95
CA THR A 92 -1.48 -3.63 5.23
C THR A 92 -0.48 -3.63 6.39
N GLU A 93 0.31 -4.70 6.57
CA GLU A 93 1.31 -4.79 7.66
C GLU A 93 2.33 -3.64 7.60
N ASN A 94 2.78 -3.29 6.40
CA ASN A 94 3.74 -2.18 6.23
C ASN A 94 3.11 -0.81 6.37
N ASN A 95 1.91 -0.59 5.83
CA ASN A 95 1.25 0.71 5.93
C ASN A 95 1.04 1.13 7.39
N THR A 96 0.66 0.18 8.25
CA THR A 96 0.50 0.44 9.69
C THR A 96 1.83 0.87 10.32
N SER A 97 2.91 0.14 10.03
CA SER A 97 4.24 0.43 10.56
C SER A 97 4.76 1.78 10.07
N LEU A 98 4.59 2.08 8.77
CA LEU A 98 4.98 3.34 8.16
C LEU A 98 4.20 4.52 8.73
N GLY A 99 2.88 4.39 8.91
CA GLY A 99 2.05 5.43 9.50
C GLY A 99 2.52 5.82 10.90
N LEU A 100 2.86 4.83 11.73
CA LEU A 100 3.43 5.05 13.06
C LEU A 100 4.77 5.79 13.00
N VAL A 101 5.66 5.39 12.10
CA VAL A 101 6.99 6.00 11.94
C VAL A 101 6.90 7.43 11.40
N LEU A 102 6.04 7.69 10.42
CA LEU A 102 5.83 9.04 9.88
C LEU A 102 5.22 9.97 10.94
N PHE A 103 4.23 9.48 11.68
CA PHE A 103 3.59 10.25 12.76
C PHE A 103 4.56 10.56 13.89
N SER A 104 5.34 9.58 14.35
CA SER A 104 6.36 9.79 15.39
C SER A 104 7.49 10.72 14.93
N SER A 105 7.92 10.61 13.67
CA SER A 105 8.90 11.53 13.08
C SER A 105 8.39 12.97 13.01
N TRP A 106 7.11 13.15 12.64
CA TRP A 106 6.47 14.46 12.64
C TRP A 106 6.43 15.05 14.06
N LEU A 107 5.97 14.29 15.06
CA LEU A 107 5.97 14.74 16.45
C LEU A 107 7.38 15.11 16.96
N ALA A 108 8.39 14.31 16.61
CA ALA A 108 9.78 14.58 16.98
C ALA A 108 10.32 15.87 16.35
N LEU A 109 10.02 16.11 15.06
CA LEU A 109 10.42 17.33 14.36
C LEU A 109 9.74 18.57 14.96
N THR A 110 8.43 18.50 15.26
CA THR A 110 7.73 19.60 15.94
C THR A 110 8.36 19.92 17.30
N ARG A 111 8.71 18.90 18.09
CA ARG A 111 9.37 19.07 19.40
C ARG A 111 10.78 19.65 19.29
N CYS A 112 11.51 19.28 18.25
CA CYS A 112 12.83 19.83 17.94
C CYS A 112 12.72 21.34 17.67
N GLU A 113 11.74 21.76 16.87
CA GLU A 113 11.52 23.17 16.53
C GLU A 113 11.06 23.99 17.74
N GLU A 114 10.16 23.44 18.58
CA GLU A 114 9.73 24.07 19.85
C GLU A 114 10.90 24.31 20.83
N ARG A 115 11.98 23.52 20.73
CA ARG A 115 13.21 23.69 21.53
C ARG A 115 14.20 24.68 20.91
N GLY A 116 13.90 25.23 19.74
CA GLY A 116 14.80 26.11 18.99
C GLY A 116 15.94 25.37 18.29
N GLY A 117 15.79 24.06 18.03
CA GLY A 117 16.77 23.27 17.28
C GLY A 117 16.72 23.55 15.77
N ASP A 118 17.83 23.29 15.07
CA ASP A 118 17.88 23.36 13.59
C ASP A 118 17.42 22.02 12.98
N CYS A 119 16.11 21.90 12.81
CA CYS A 119 15.45 20.65 12.39
C CYS A 119 15.22 20.56 10.87
N ASP A 120 15.47 21.64 10.14
CA ASP A 120 15.27 21.72 8.68
C ASP A 120 16.08 20.69 7.88
N PRO A 121 17.39 20.49 8.12
CA PRO A 121 18.13 19.45 7.41
C PRO A 121 17.59 18.04 7.70
N ILE A 122 17.12 17.81 8.93
CA ILE A 122 16.55 16.53 9.37
C ILE A 122 15.21 16.28 8.65
N ALA A 123 14.35 17.30 8.57
CA ALA A 123 13.07 17.23 7.87
C ALA A 123 13.23 16.99 6.36
N ARG A 124 14.21 17.66 5.71
CA ARG A 124 14.52 17.44 4.28
C ARG A 124 15.01 16.02 4.03
N PHE A 125 15.92 15.52 4.86
CA PHE A 125 16.37 14.13 4.76
C PHE A 125 15.20 13.15 4.94
N GLY A 126 14.36 13.35 5.96
CA GLY A 126 13.15 12.55 6.18
C GLY A 126 12.19 12.55 4.99
N THR A 127 12.04 13.69 4.32
CA THR A 127 11.20 13.83 3.13
C THR A 127 11.69 12.95 1.98
N VAL A 128 13.00 13.01 1.68
CA VAL A 128 13.62 12.18 0.64
C VAL A 128 13.47 10.70 0.95
N VAL A 129 13.69 10.31 2.21
CA VAL A 129 13.56 8.91 2.64
C VAL A 129 12.10 8.43 2.53
N ALA A 130 11.12 9.27 2.89
CA ALA A 130 9.70 8.94 2.77
C ALA A 130 9.28 8.67 1.31
N TYR A 131 9.67 9.54 0.37
CA TYR A 131 9.41 9.31 -1.06
C TYR A 131 10.16 8.10 -1.61
N THR A 132 11.39 7.86 -1.15
CA THR A 132 12.15 6.66 -1.51
C THR A 132 11.41 5.40 -1.05
N HIS A 133 10.87 5.39 0.18
CA HIS A 133 10.07 4.29 0.68
C HIS A 133 8.84 4.03 -0.20
N LEU A 134 8.09 5.08 -0.56
CA LEU A 134 6.94 4.99 -1.46
C LEU A 134 7.33 4.38 -2.81
N GLY A 135 8.40 4.88 -3.44
CA GLY A 135 8.89 4.36 -4.71
C GLY A 135 9.24 2.87 -4.64
N CYS A 136 9.99 2.46 -3.61
CA CYS A 136 10.33 1.05 -3.39
C CYS A 136 9.08 0.18 -3.17
N ARG A 137 8.05 0.67 -2.47
CA ARG A 137 6.79 -0.05 -2.26
C ARG A 137 6.00 -0.22 -3.56
N LEU A 138 5.85 0.86 -4.33
CA LEU A 138 5.16 0.80 -5.62
C LEU A 138 5.88 -0.17 -6.58
N LEU A 139 7.21 -0.15 -6.61
CA LEU A 139 8.00 -1.12 -7.37
C LEU A 139 7.81 -2.55 -6.86
N HIS A 140 7.82 -2.77 -5.54
CA HIS A 140 7.60 -4.10 -4.97
C HIS A 140 6.22 -4.66 -5.36
N LEU A 141 5.16 -3.85 -5.23
CA LEU A 141 3.80 -4.23 -5.60
C LEU A 141 3.68 -4.46 -7.11
N LEU A 142 4.31 -3.62 -7.93
CA LEU A 142 4.35 -3.81 -9.38
C LEU A 142 5.04 -5.13 -9.75
N PHE A 143 6.21 -5.42 -9.17
CA PHE A 143 6.95 -6.66 -9.39
C PHE A 143 6.16 -7.88 -8.94
N TYR A 144 5.39 -7.75 -7.85
CA TYR A 144 4.46 -8.77 -7.39
C TYR A 144 3.34 -8.98 -8.41
N ALA A 145 2.72 -7.91 -8.91
CA ALA A 145 1.58 -7.95 -9.83
C ALA A 145 1.92 -8.55 -11.20
N ILE A 146 3.08 -8.20 -11.78
CA ILE A 146 3.53 -8.74 -13.08
C ILE A 146 4.33 -10.04 -12.95
N ALA A 147 4.37 -10.63 -11.75
CA ALA A 147 5.06 -11.88 -11.45
C ALA A 147 6.55 -11.89 -11.88
N ILE A 148 7.28 -10.78 -11.69
CA ILE A 148 8.73 -10.77 -11.89
C ILE A 148 9.35 -11.82 -10.97
N ARG A 149 10.22 -12.65 -11.53
CA ARG A 149 10.97 -13.66 -10.78
C ARG A 149 11.82 -13.00 -9.68
N GLN A 150 12.07 -13.75 -8.62
CA GLN A 150 13.11 -13.40 -7.66
C GLN A 150 14.45 -13.21 -8.40
N PRO A 151 15.34 -12.29 -7.95
CA PRO A 151 15.36 -11.62 -6.65
C PRO A 151 14.80 -10.19 -6.62
N TYR A 152 14.38 -9.63 -7.76
CA TYR A 152 14.02 -8.20 -7.87
C TYR A 152 12.91 -7.78 -6.91
N ARG A 153 11.90 -8.64 -6.73
CA ARG A 153 10.81 -8.42 -5.78
C ARG A 153 11.31 -8.33 -4.34
N ALA A 154 12.22 -9.23 -3.94
CA ALA A 154 12.82 -9.21 -2.61
C ALA A 154 13.71 -7.97 -2.40
N LEU A 155 14.48 -7.57 -3.41
CA LEU A 155 15.32 -6.37 -3.34
C LEU A 155 14.48 -5.10 -3.13
N ALA A 156 13.37 -4.94 -3.86
CA ALA A 156 12.46 -3.80 -3.67
C ALA A 156 11.82 -3.79 -2.27
N PHE A 157 11.50 -4.97 -1.73
CA PHE A 157 10.99 -5.11 -0.36
C PHE A 157 12.03 -4.72 0.69
N ILE A 158 13.25 -5.24 0.56
CA ILE A 158 14.37 -4.96 1.46
C ILE A 158 14.71 -3.47 1.43
N ALA A 159 14.83 -2.89 0.24
CA ALA A 159 15.10 -1.46 0.06
C ALA A 159 14.05 -0.60 0.78
N SER A 160 12.77 -0.96 0.67
CA SER A 160 11.70 -0.27 1.37
C SER A 160 11.81 -0.36 2.90
N ASN A 161 12.17 -1.53 3.45
CA ASN A 161 12.40 -1.68 4.89
C ASN A 161 13.64 -0.91 5.37
N ILE A 162 14.70 -0.81 4.56
CA ILE A 162 15.85 0.05 4.85
C ILE A 162 15.40 1.51 4.92
N SER A 163 14.59 1.99 3.98
CA SER A 163 14.02 3.35 4.04
C SER A 163 13.17 3.56 5.30
N LEU A 164 12.42 2.54 5.74
CA LEU A 164 11.66 2.63 6.99
C LEU A 164 12.58 2.77 8.21
N GLY A 165 13.68 2.01 8.25
CA GLY A 165 14.72 2.15 9.30
C GLY A 165 15.40 3.52 9.28
N LEU A 166 15.62 4.09 8.09
CA LEU A 166 16.13 5.45 7.95
C LEU A 166 15.14 6.51 8.44
N LEU A 167 13.82 6.31 8.25
CA LEU A 167 12.80 7.19 8.85
C LEU A 167 12.78 7.09 10.38
N LEU A 168 12.94 5.89 10.95
CA LEU A 168 13.15 5.76 12.40
C LEU A 168 14.38 6.53 12.88
N ARG A 169 15.46 6.54 12.08
CA ARG A 169 16.66 7.33 12.39
C ARG A 169 16.38 8.83 12.37
N VAL A 170 15.54 9.32 11.45
CA VAL A 170 15.06 10.72 11.42
C VAL A 170 14.36 11.08 12.72
N THR A 171 13.48 10.20 13.23
CA THR A 171 12.81 10.40 14.53
C THR A 171 13.84 10.57 15.66
N VAL A 172 14.82 9.67 15.75
CA VAL A 172 15.85 9.72 16.79
C VAL A 172 16.69 10.98 16.69
N MET A 173 17.14 11.35 15.48
CA MET A 173 17.92 12.56 15.26
C MET A 173 17.19 13.82 15.71
N ALA A 174 15.90 13.94 15.35
CA ALA A 174 15.07 15.07 15.77
C ALA A 174 14.88 15.12 17.30
N LEU A 175 14.73 13.97 17.97
CA LEU A 175 14.59 13.93 19.44
C LEU A 175 15.87 14.30 20.20
N THR A 176 17.04 14.10 19.59
CA THR A 176 18.35 14.37 20.21
C THR A 176 18.97 15.71 19.82
N SER A 177 18.34 16.46 18.92
CA SER A 177 18.75 17.82 18.54
C SER A 177 18.14 18.84 19.50
#